data_AF-A0A1I0N2X6-F1
#
_entry.id   AF-A0A1I0N2X6-F1
#
_cell.length_a   1.000
_cell.length_b   1.000
_cell.length_c   1.000
_cell.angle_alpha   90.00
_cell.angle_beta   90.00
_cell.angle_gamma   90.00
#
_symmetry.space_group_name_H-M   'P 1'
#
loop_
_entity.id
_entity.type
_entity.pdbx_description
1 polymer ?
#
loop_
_entity_poly.entity_id
_entity_poly.type
_entity_poly.pdbx_seq_one_letter_code
_entity_poly.pdbx_strand_id
1 'polypeptide(L)' 'MTPLDKPLKRELVVDGAAYTLSIDPDGLKLVPKGKRNGIALAWKDILNGDAGLAAALQASVGG' A
#
# COMPACT_ATOMS: atom_id res chain seq x y z
N MET A 1 19.93 9.83 -7.91
CA MET A 1 18.61 9.28 -7.54
C MET A 1 17.70 10.46 -7.26
N THR A 2 16.49 10.51 -7.82
CA THR A 2 15.58 11.64 -7.60
C THR A 2 14.72 11.32 -6.37
N PRO A 3 14.76 12.16 -5.32
CA PRO A 3 13.90 11.98 -4.15
C PRO A 3 12.42 11.97 -4.52
N LEU A 4 11.64 11.17 -3.80
CA LEU A 4 10.18 11.14 -3.96
C LEU A 4 9.56 12.22 -3.09
N ASP A 5 9.61 13.47 -3.52
CA ASP A 5 9.11 14.59 -2.68
C ASP A 5 7.57 14.73 -2.72
N LYS A 6 6.92 14.10 -3.71
CA LYS A 6 5.47 14.17 -3.93
C LYS A 6 4.89 12.79 -4.16
N PRO A 7 3.61 12.56 -3.79
CA PRO A 7 2.97 11.29 -4.03
C PRO A 7 2.96 10.90 -5.51
N LEU A 8 3.46 9.71 -5.82
CA LEU A 8 3.42 9.10 -7.14
C LEU A 8 2.27 8.09 -7.19
N LYS A 9 1.41 8.18 -8.21
CA LYS A 9 0.29 7.26 -8.42
C LYS A 9 0.49 6.39 -9.64
N ARG A 10 0.22 5.09 -9.52
CA ARG A 10 0.30 4.11 -10.61
C ARG A 10 -0.85 3.12 -10.54
N GLU A 11 -1.30 2.66 -11.70
CA GLU A 11 -2.18 1.51 -11.80
C GLU A 11 -1.31 0.24 -11.85
N LEU A 12 -1.78 -0.82 -11.19
CA LEU A 12 -1.18 -2.14 -11.23
C LEU A 12 -2.27 -3.21 -11.26
N VAL A 13 -1.89 -4.39 -11.73
CA VAL A 13 -2.73 -5.59 -11.69
C VAL A 13 -2.04 -6.63 -10.84
N VAL A 14 -2.72 -7.12 -9.81
CA VAL A 14 -2.27 -8.20 -8.92
C VAL A 14 -3.39 -9.23 -8.87
N ASP A 15 -3.06 -10.49 -9.17
CA ASP A 15 -4.02 -11.61 -9.22
C ASP A 15 -5.28 -11.33 -10.05
N GLY A 16 -5.11 -10.60 -11.16
CA GLY A 16 -6.20 -10.23 -12.07
C GLY A 16 -7.07 -9.05 -11.59
N ALA A 17 -6.82 -8.51 -10.39
CA ALA A 17 -7.52 -7.34 -9.87
C ALA A 17 -6.70 -6.06 -10.08
N ALA A 18 -7.36 -4.99 -10.50
CA ALA A 18 -6.74 -3.69 -10.72
C ALA A 18 -6.72 -2.85 -9.42
N TYR A 19 -5.57 -2.27 -9.12
CA TYR A 19 -5.35 -1.40 -7.96
C TYR A 19 -4.70 -0.09 -8.39
N THR A 20 -4.98 0.95 -7.61
CA THR A 20 -4.21 2.19 -7.60
C THR A 20 -3.20 2.11 -6.46
N LEU A 21 -1.91 2.12 -6.82
CA LEU A 21 -0.80 2.32 -5.89
C LEU A 21 -0.50 3.81 -5.78
N SER A 22 -0.42 4.30 -4.55
CA SER A 22 0.16 5.59 -4.21
C SER A 22 1.41 5.36 -3.38
N ILE A 23 2.52 5.98 -3.77
CA ILE A 23 3.81 5.92 -3.07
C ILE A 23 4.18 7.34 -2.68
N ASP A 24 4.63 7.56 -1.45
CA ASP A 24 5.09 8.85 -0.94
C ASP A 24 6.30 8.65 0.01
N PRO A 25 6.89 9.72 0.58
CA PRO A 25 8.02 9.58 1.52
C PRO A 25 7.76 8.69 2.73
N ASP A 26 6.51 8.50 3.15
CA ASP A 26 6.18 7.80 4.40
C ASP A 26 5.84 6.33 4.16
N GLY A 27 5.29 6.00 2.99
CA GLY A 27 4.93 4.63 2.67
C GLY A 27 4.28 4.41 1.31
N LEU A 28 3.53 3.31 1.24
CA LEU A 28 2.69 2.94 0.11
C LEU A 28 1.25 2.71 0.54
N LYS A 29 0.33 2.95 -0.40
CA LYS A 29 -1.08 2.63 -0.27
C LYS A 29 -1.61 1.96 -1.53
N LEU A 30 -2.25 0.82 -1.37
CA LEU A 30 -2.92 0.07 -2.42
C LEU A 30 -4.44 0.14 -2.24
N VAL A 31 -5.14 0.67 -3.22
CA VAL A 31 -6.60 0.78 -3.20
C VAL A 31 -7.16 0.04 -4.42
N PRO A 32 -8.06 -0.95 -4.25
CA PRO A 32 -8.72 -1.58 -5.39
C PRO A 32 -9.47 -0.55 -6.23
N LYS A 33 -9.44 -0.70 -7.56
CA LYS A 33 -10.11 0.23 -8.48
C LYS A 33 -11.62 0.28 -8.17
N GLY A 34 -12.17 1.50 -8.06
CA GLY A 34 -13.57 1.72 -7.69
C GLY A 34 -13.89 1.57 -6.19
N LYS A 35 -12.90 1.31 -5.33
CA LYS A 35 -13.05 1.30 -3.87
C LYS A 35 -12.37 2.52 -3.24
N ARG A 36 -12.79 2.85 -2.02
CA ARG A 36 -12.19 3.93 -1.20
C ARG A 36 -11.28 3.38 -0.10
N ASN A 37 -11.54 2.15 0.34
CA ASN A 37 -10.76 1.45 1.36
C ASN A 37 -9.64 0.66 0.68
N GLY A 38 -8.47 0.64 1.30
CA GLY A 38 -7.29 -0.03 0.80
C GLY A 38 -6.27 -0.26 1.91
N ILE A 39 -5.19 -0.95 1.58
CA ILE A 39 -4.12 -1.28 2.53
C ILE A 39 -3.04 -0.21 2.43
N ALA A 40 -2.55 0.27 3.57
CA ALA A 40 -1.42 1.18 3.66
C ALA A 40 -0.32 0.56 4.51
N LEU A 41 0.93 0.74 4.09
CA LEU A 41 2.13 0.25 4.79
C LEU A 41 3.17 1.36 4.82
N ALA A 42 3.73 1.66 5.99
CA ALA A 42 4.84 2.59 6.12
C ALA A 42 6.17 1.91 5.76
N TRP A 43 7.15 2.67 5.27
CA TRP A 43 8.46 2.11 4.94
C TRP A 43 9.15 1.45 6.14
N LYS A 44 9.02 2.05 7.33
CA LYS A 44 9.55 1.50 8.58
C LYS A 44 9.00 0.10 8.87
N ASP A 45 7.73 -0.16 8.61
CA ASP A 45 7.09 -1.45 8.89
C ASP A 45 7.57 -2.50 7.88
N ILE A 46 7.82 -2.09 6.63
CA ILE A 46 8.41 -2.92 5.59
C ILE A 46 9.87 -3.28 5.94
N LEU A 47 10.66 -2.29 6.34
CA LEU A 47 12.08 -2.48 6.66
C LEU A 47 12.30 -3.30 7.94
N ASN A 48 11.41 -3.17 8.94
CA ASN A 48 11.48 -3.95 10.17
C ASN A 48 10.93 -5.39 10.02
N GLY A 49 10.30 -5.72 8.88
CA GLY A 49 9.69 -7.03 8.63
C GLY A 49 8.28 -7.21 9.19
N ASP A 50 7.70 -6.18 9.84
CA ASP A 50 6.35 -6.20 10.41
C ASP A 50 5.23 -5.94 9.39
N ALA A 51 5.58 -5.54 8.16
CA ALA A 51 4.60 -5.24 7.11
C ALA A 51 3.67 -6.43 6.79
N GLY A 52 4.17 -7.67 6.90
CA GLY A 52 3.35 -8.87 6.69
C GLY A 52 2.33 -9.09 7.81
N LEU A 53 2.73 -8.86 9.07
CA LEU A 53 1.88 -9.05 10.25
C LEU A 53 0.80 -7.96 10.34
N ALA A 54 1.15 -6.70 10.08
CA ALA A 54 0.20 -5.59 10.10
C ALA A 54 -0.87 -5.71 9.00
N ALA A 55 -0.48 -6.12 7.79
CA ALA A 55 -1.41 -6.36 6.69
C ALA A 55 -2.36 -7.54 6.99
N ALA A 56 -1.83 -8.64 7.53
CA ALA A 56 -2.64 -9.79 7.93
C ALA A 56 -3.60 -9.46 9.09
N LEU A 57 -3.14 -8.68 10.08
CA LEU A 57 -3.95 -8.27 11.22
C LEU A 57 -5.11 -7.38 10.78
N GLN A 58 -4.87 -6.34 9.98
CA GLN A 58 -5.92 -5.46 9.44
C GLN A 58 -6.96 -6.21 8.61
N ALA A 59 -6.52 -7.17 7.79
CA ALA A 59 -7.44 -8.03 7.04
C ALA A 59 -8.31 -8.92 7.97
N SER A 60 -7.79 -9.33 9.12
CA SER A 60 -8.50 -10.19 10.08
C SER A 60 -9.50 -9.45 10.99
N VAL A 61 -9.26 -8.17 11.29
CA VAL A 61 -10.14 -7.39 12.20
C VAL A 61 -11.19 -6.53 11.47
N GLY A 62 -11.06 -6.37 10.15
CA GLY A 62 -11.99 -5.59 9.32
C GLY A 62 -12.91 -6.42 8.42
N GLY A 63 -12.94 -7.75 8.60
CA GLY A 63 -13.81 -8.68 7.88
C GLY A 63 -15.17 -8.87 8.52
#